data_AF-A0A316SAP7-F1
#
_entry.id   AF-A0A316SAP7-F1
#
_cell.length_a   1.000
_cell.length_b   1.000
_cell.length_c   1.000
_cell.angle_alpha   90.00
_cell.angle_beta   90.00
_cell.angle_gamma   90.00
#
_symmetry.space_group_name_H-M   'P 1'
#
loop_
_entity.id
_entity.type
_entity.pdbx_description
1 polymer ?
#
loop_
_entity_poly.entity_id
_entity_poly.type
_entity_poly.pdbx_seq_one_letter_code
_entity_poly.pdbx_strand_id
1 'polypeptide(L)'
;MRKPVKILAFIFGFILCVLVALAFVASYIFDSKFNDALRLVNSRQSYARIVYTPVSSSLLSKKGKVSVTVPDSPVGELRATFAVDINFSVSSFTVRFHKENYDGNIDELLSSIGLPVIDMTGEVNFYPWRLKGDANLRTTAFDLNLEDGRCRIGDTVTTVSGRSLNSIDALFSFSGINCRGRDIYSGREAYNLVFQNLKTKAKPKFNLSTKKLALDSFAITFDELSADASTLYLIGFKPDDNVKDKTLRDSLSVKNFKVDVSFDNEDKNFQKVSSKGSMDAYFAFPRIREGQTVAFYDLSRLSYESSLDSINLMNLLKTIKHADDPMQSLILNLSKPVKVNLDNFSFIHNGKETKFQGQSSVSFNSVTKKPENVYLKLFAKSPVDFVDEWVDSQYKVGLEDYLKTGAISSDGSNYSTVLELNANKITLNGVDINSDIKSEVSDEKSVKKDLTIDLDSL
;
A
#
# COMPACT_ATOMS: atom_id res chain seq x y z
N MET A 1 16.61 -8.69 -66.19
CA MET A 1 16.21 -8.03 -64.92
C MET A 1 14.70 -7.71 -64.77
N ARG A 2 13.84 -7.76 -65.81
CA ARG A 2 12.41 -7.35 -65.70
C ARG A 2 11.45 -8.34 -65.02
N LYS A 3 11.69 -9.65 -65.09
CA LYS A 3 10.84 -10.68 -64.44
C LYS A 3 10.87 -10.64 -62.90
N PRO A 4 12.04 -10.58 -62.23
CA PRO A 4 12.07 -10.51 -60.77
C PRO A 4 11.44 -9.23 -60.23
N VAL A 5 11.59 -8.09 -60.91
CA VAL A 5 10.95 -6.81 -60.52
C VAL A 5 9.43 -6.86 -60.63
N LYS A 6 8.88 -7.51 -61.67
CA LYS A 6 7.42 -7.71 -61.81
C LYS A 6 6.86 -8.66 -60.74
N ILE A 7 7.60 -9.72 -60.41
CA ILE A 7 7.24 -10.64 -59.33
C ILE A 7 7.29 -9.92 -57.98
N LEU A 8 8.33 -9.11 -57.72
CA LEU A 8 8.44 -8.32 -56.50
C LEU A 8 7.31 -7.28 -56.38
N ALA A 9 6.98 -6.58 -57.48
CA ALA A 9 5.89 -5.61 -57.51
C ALA A 9 4.52 -6.28 -57.29
N PHE A 10 4.33 -7.48 -57.84
CA PHE A 10 3.11 -8.27 -57.60
C PHE A 10 3.03 -8.76 -56.15
N ILE A 11 4.12 -9.27 -55.58
CA ILE A 11 4.20 -9.67 -54.17
C ILE A 11 3.94 -8.46 -53.27
N PHE A 12 4.55 -7.31 -53.56
CA PHE A 12 4.37 -6.09 -52.77
C PHE A 12 2.95 -5.55 -52.86
N GLY A 13 2.35 -5.54 -54.07
CA GLY A 13 0.95 -5.16 -54.27
C GLY A 13 -0.01 -6.13 -53.59
N PHE A 14 0.25 -7.43 -53.65
CA PHE A 14 -0.54 -8.45 -52.96
C PHE A 14 -0.46 -8.30 -51.44
N ILE A 15 0.74 -8.12 -50.89
CA ILE A 15 0.93 -7.85 -49.46
C ILE A 15 0.18 -6.58 -49.08
N LEU A 16 0.32 -5.48 -49.83
CA LEU A 16 -0.40 -4.23 -49.57
C LEU A 16 -1.92 -4.42 -49.54
N CYS A 17 -2.49 -5.17 -50.51
CA CYS A 17 -3.91 -5.50 -50.53
C CYS A 17 -4.34 -6.31 -49.30
N VAL A 18 -3.55 -7.31 -48.90
CA VAL A 18 -3.80 -8.10 -47.69
C VAL A 18 -3.74 -7.22 -46.44
N LEU A 19 -2.77 -6.30 -46.36
CA LEU A 19 -2.63 -5.37 -45.24
C LEU A 19 -3.82 -4.41 -45.12
N VAL A 20 -4.29 -3.88 -46.26
CA VAL A 20 -5.48 -3.01 -46.31
C VAL A 20 -6.74 -3.80 -45.94
N ALA A 21 -6.89 -5.03 -46.43
CA ALA A 21 -8.02 -5.89 -46.07
C ALA A 21 -8.05 -6.23 -44.57
N LEU A 22 -6.90 -6.51 -43.97
CA LEU A 22 -6.78 -6.76 -42.53
C LEU A 22 -7.12 -5.52 -41.69
N ALA A 23 -6.65 -4.34 -42.10
CA ALA A 23 -7.01 -3.09 -41.45
C ALA A 23 -8.52 -2.79 -41.55
N PHE A 24 -9.13 -3.07 -42.71
CA PHE A 24 -10.56 -2.95 -42.92
C PHE A 24 -11.36 -3.89 -42.00
N VAL A 25 -10.96 -5.16 -41.90
CA VAL A 25 -11.59 -6.13 -40.99
C VAL A 25 -11.47 -5.70 -39.53
N ALA A 26 -10.30 -5.20 -39.11
CA ALA A 26 -10.11 -4.68 -37.75
C ALA A 26 -11.00 -3.47 -37.45
N SER A 27 -11.10 -2.51 -38.38
CA SER A 27 -12.00 -1.36 -38.27
C SER A 27 -13.47 -1.79 -38.20
N TYR A 28 -13.89 -2.77 -39.03
CA TYR A 28 -15.25 -3.29 -39.04
C TYR A 28 -15.61 -4.04 -37.75
N ILE A 29 -14.68 -4.86 -37.24
CA ILE A 29 -14.84 -5.54 -35.94
C ILE A 29 -14.96 -4.50 -34.82
N PHE A 30 -14.17 -3.43 -34.86
CA PHE A 30 -14.29 -2.35 -33.89
C PHE A 30 -15.67 -1.70 -33.93
N ASP A 31 -16.15 -1.28 -35.10
CA ASP A 31 -17.47 -0.65 -35.24
C ASP A 31 -18.62 -1.55 -34.78
N SER A 32 -18.51 -2.86 -35.06
CA SER A 32 -19.55 -3.83 -34.69
C SER A 32 -19.50 -4.30 -33.24
N LYS A 33 -18.32 -4.28 -32.58
CA LYS A 33 -18.12 -4.87 -31.24
C LYS A 33 -17.80 -3.89 -30.13
N PHE A 34 -17.39 -2.66 -30.44
CA PHE A 34 -17.00 -1.70 -29.40
C PHE A 34 -18.18 -1.31 -28.50
N ASN A 35 -19.34 -1.00 -29.09
CA ASN A 35 -20.55 -0.69 -28.33
C ASN A 35 -21.07 -1.90 -27.53
N ASP A 36 -20.93 -3.11 -28.07
CA ASP A 36 -21.26 -4.35 -27.35
C ASP A 36 -20.33 -4.55 -26.14
N ALA A 37 -19.03 -4.29 -26.30
CA ALA A 37 -18.05 -4.36 -25.22
C ALA A 37 -18.36 -3.32 -24.13
N LEU A 38 -18.66 -2.07 -24.51
CA LEU A 38 -19.07 -1.03 -23.57
C LEU A 38 -20.36 -1.40 -22.85
N ARG A 39 -21.35 -1.97 -23.55
CA ARG A 39 -22.58 -2.47 -22.93
C ARG A 39 -22.30 -3.57 -21.91
N LEU A 40 -21.40 -4.50 -22.22
CA LEU A 40 -20.99 -5.55 -21.29
C LEU A 40 -20.27 -4.97 -20.07
N VAL A 41 -19.37 -4.00 -20.25
CA VAL A 41 -18.69 -3.30 -19.15
C VAL A 41 -19.71 -2.60 -18.26
N ASN A 42 -20.59 -1.78 -18.83
CA ASN A 42 -21.66 -1.08 -18.11
C ASN A 42 -22.65 -2.03 -17.43
N SER A 43 -22.88 -3.24 -17.94
CA SER A 43 -23.72 -4.23 -17.26
C SER A 43 -23.03 -4.90 -16.06
N ARG A 44 -21.70 -4.88 -16.02
CA ARG A 44 -20.88 -5.52 -14.97
C ARG A 44 -20.42 -4.55 -13.88
N GLN A 45 -20.49 -3.24 -14.14
CA GLN A 45 -20.18 -2.20 -13.17
C GLN A 45 -21.41 -1.32 -12.95
N SER A 46 -21.81 -1.10 -11.70
CA SER A 46 -22.91 -0.21 -11.35
C SER A 46 -22.45 1.21 -11.02
N TYR A 47 -21.16 1.40 -10.71
CA TYR A 47 -20.63 2.67 -10.20
C TYR A 47 -20.28 3.69 -11.29
N ALA A 48 -20.18 3.29 -12.55
CA ALA A 48 -19.85 4.20 -13.65
C ALA A 48 -20.52 3.78 -14.96
N ARG A 49 -21.04 4.76 -15.70
CA ARG A 49 -21.60 4.58 -17.03
C ARG A 49 -20.67 5.21 -18.05
N ILE A 50 -20.25 4.40 -19.03
CA ILE A 50 -19.34 4.82 -20.10
C ILE A 50 -20.13 4.85 -21.41
N VAL A 51 -20.16 5.99 -22.08
CA VAL A 51 -20.84 6.18 -23.38
C VAL A 51 -19.85 6.69 -24.40
N TYR A 52 -19.77 6.03 -25.54
CA TYR A 52 -18.99 6.48 -26.68
C TYR A 52 -19.89 7.14 -27.74
N THR A 53 -19.45 8.29 -28.24
CA THR A 53 -20.10 9.02 -29.33
C THR A 53 -19.10 9.23 -30.46
N PRO A 54 -19.31 8.66 -31.65
CA PRO A 54 -18.42 8.87 -32.79
C PRO A 54 -18.50 10.33 -33.27
N VAL A 55 -17.35 10.92 -33.62
CA VAL A 55 -17.24 12.28 -34.19
C VAL A 55 -16.84 12.21 -35.66
N SER A 56 -15.83 11.40 -35.99
CA SER A 56 -15.40 11.16 -37.38
C SER A 56 -14.83 9.76 -37.53
N SER A 57 -15.02 9.14 -38.68
CA SER A 57 -14.54 7.78 -38.95
C SER A 57 -13.84 7.71 -40.29
N SER A 58 -12.63 7.17 -40.30
CA SER A 58 -11.89 6.73 -41.49
C SER A 58 -11.50 5.24 -41.33
N LEU A 59 -10.96 4.66 -42.40
CA LEU A 59 -10.56 3.25 -42.41
C LEU A 59 -9.43 2.92 -41.41
N LEU A 60 -8.51 3.87 -41.20
CA LEU A 60 -7.32 3.68 -40.36
C LEU A 60 -7.33 4.52 -39.09
N SER A 61 -8.24 5.49 -38.99
CA SER A 61 -8.39 6.32 -37.79
C SER A 61 -9.84 6.63 -37.50
N LYS A 62 -10.23 6.61 -36.23
CA LYS A 62 -11.55 7.02 -35.76
C LYS A 62 -11.37 8.03 -34.64
N LYS A 63 -12.25 9.05 -34.61
CA LYS A 63 -12.32 10.01 -33.52
C LYS A 63 -13.70 9.98 -32.90
N GLY A 64 -13.75 10.13 -31.60
CA GLY A 64 -15.00 10.19 -30.86
C GLY A 64 -14.84 10.88 -29.53
N LYS A 65 -15.92 10.90 -28.75
CA LYS A 65 -15.94 11.32 -27.36
C LYS A 65 -16.39 10.15 -26.50
N VAL A 66 -15.74 9.95 -25.37
CA VAL A 66 -16.17 9.04 -24.31
C VAL A 66 -16.61 9.88 -23.13
N SER A 67 -17.90 9.83 -22.80
CA SER A 67 -18.41 10.42 -21.56
C SER A 67 -18.48 9.34 -20.48
N VAL A 68 -17.92 9.65 -19.32
CA VAL A 68 -17.96 8.83 -18.11
C VAL A 68 -18.84 9.55 -17.09
N THR A 69 -19.85 8.85 -16.59
CA THR A 69 -20.79 9.36 -15.57
C THR A 69 -20.75 8.45 -14.35
N VAL A 70 -20.57 9.03 -13.16
CA VAL A 70 -20.68 8.36 -11.85
C VAL A 70 -21.94 8.90 -11.17
N PRO A 71 -23.08 8.20 -11.23
CA PRO A 71 -24.36 8.74 -10.78
C PRO A 71 -24.46 8.86 -9.25
N ASP A 72 -23.93 7.88 -8.52
CA ASP A 72 -24.07 7.78 -7.06
C ASP A 72 -22.79 8.19 -6.33
N SER A 73 -22.40 9.47 -6.42
CA SER A 73 -21.27 10.01 -5.65
C SER A 73 -21.73 10.86 -4.45
N PRO A 74 -20.93 10.98 -3.38
CA PRO A 74 -21.27 11.82 -2.21
C PRO A 74 -21.50 13.29 -2.54
N VAL A 75 -21.02 13.75 -3.70
CA VAL A 75 -21.09 15.14 -4.17
C VAL A 75 -22.05 15.30 -5.36
N GLY A 76 -22.91 14.31 -5.60
CA GLY A 76 -23.86 14.28 -6.72
C GLY A 76 -23.31 13.54 -7.94
N GLU A 77 -24.03 13.58 -9.07
CA GLU A 77 -23.58 12.96 -10.31
C GLU A 77 -22.26 13.60 -10.79
N LEU A 78 -21.21 12.81 -11.02
CA LEU A 78 -19.96 13.29 -11.62
C LEU A 78 -19.91 12.92 -13.10
N ARG A 79 -19.51 13.87 -13.94
CA ARG A 79 -19.37 13.69 -15.38
C ARG A 79 -18.05 14.24 -15.88
N ALA A 80 -17.34 13.43 -16.66
CA ALA A 80 -16.16 13.81 -17.40
C ALA A 80 -16.25 13.31 -18.84
N THR A 81 -15.88 14.15 -19.81
CA THR A 81 -15.78 13.79 -21.22
C THR A 81 -14.31 13.70 -21.65
N PHE A 82 -13.99 12.68 -22.44
CA PHE A 82 -12.68 12.45 -23.02
C PHE A 82 -12.79 12.46 -24.53
N ALA A 83 -11.97 13.25 -25.22
CA ALA A 83 -11.79 13.10 -26.65
C ALA A 83 -10.87 11.91 -26.92
N VAL A 84 -11.27 11.08 -27.89
CA VAL A 84 -10.66 9.79 -28.19
C VAL A 84 -10.21 9.77 -29.65
N ASP A 85 -8.97 9.38 -29.86
CA ASP A 85 -8.36 9.12 -31.17
C ASP A 85 -7.92 7.66 -31.24
N ILE A 86 -8.43 6.94 -32.23
CA ILE A 86 -8.27 5.51 -32.39
C ILE A 86 -7.54 5.27 -33.70
N ASN A 87 -6.35 4.70 -33.63
CA ASN A 87 -5.54 4.40 -34.80
C ASN A 87 -5.38 2.90 -34.99
N PHE A 88 -5.62 2.45 -36.22
CA PHE A 88 -5.47 1.06 -36.64
C PHE A 88 -4.21 0.93 -37.48
N SER A 89 -3.33 0.01 -37.07
CA SER A 89 -2.20 -0.42 -37.87
C SER A 89 -2.27 -1.94 -38.10
N VAL A 90 -1.45 -2.43 -39.02
CA VAL A 90 -1.32 -3.86 -39.32
C VAL A 90 -0.91 -4.68 -38.09
N SER A 91 -0.11 -4.10 -37.21
CA SER A 91 0.50 -4.80 -36.07
C SER A 91 -0.07 -4.41 -34.71
N SER A 92 -0.85 -3.32 -34.64
CA SER A 92 -1.39 -2.81 -33.39
C SER A 92 -2.65 -1.98 -33.58
N PHE A 93 -3.42 -1.90 -32.51
CA PHE A 93 -4.53 -0.98 -32.34
C PHE A 93 -4.22 -0.04 -31.17
N THR A 94 -4.27 1.26 -31.39
CA THR A 94 -3.93 2.27 -30.38
C THR A 94 -5.10 3.22 -30.16
N VAL A 95 -5.54 3.37 -28.92
CA VAL A 95 -6.54 4.34 -28.49
C VAL A 95 -5.86 5.36 -27.61
N ARG A 96 -5.85 6.62 -28.02
CA ARG A 96 -5.41 7.75 -27.20
C ARG A 96 -6.62 8.51 -26.75
N PHE A 97 -6.64 8.94 -25.49
CA PHE A 97 -7.70 9.77 -24.97
C PHE A 97 -7.15 10.87 -24.10
N HIS A 98 -7.79 12.03 -24.14
CA HIS A 98 -7.48 13.19 -23.31
C HIS A 98 -8.78 13.77 -22.76
N LYS A 99 -8.77 14.22 -21.50
CA LYS A 99 -9.93 14.88 -20.91
C LYS A 99 -10.20 16.19 -21.64
N GLU A 100 -11.45 16.43 -21.97
CA GLU A 100 -11.92 17.72 -22.48
C GLU A 100 -12.22 18.62 -21.29
N ASN A 101 -11.50 19.74 -21.18
CA ASN A 101 -11.67 20.65 -20.06
C ASN A 101 -13.02 21.35 -20.16
N TYR A 102 -13.75 21.40 -19.04
CA TYR A 102 -15.10 21.95 -18.91
C TYR A 102 -16.21 21.24 -19.73
N ASP A 103 -15.96 20.06 -20.30
CA ASP A 103 -17.00 19.18 -20.89
C ASP A 103 -17.41 18.11 -19.86
N GLY A 104 -18.46 18.43 -19.10
CA GLY A 104 -18.87 17.69 -17.89
C GLY A 104 -19.06 18.65 -16.70
N ASN A 105 -18.94 18.15 -15.47
CA ASN A 105 -19.03 18.98 -14.26
C ASN A 105 -17.85 18.79 -13.29
N ILE A 106 -16.91 17.89 -13.59
CA ILE A 106 -15.78 17.59 -12.69
C ILE A 106 -14.88 18.81 -12.47
N ASP A 107 -14.62 19.60 -13.51
CA ASP A 107 -13.75 20.77 -13.42
C ASP A 107 -14.41 21.93 -12.64
N GLU A 108 -15.73 22.09 -12.78
CA GLU A 108 -16.51 23.05 -12.00
C GLU A 108 -16.54 22.66 -10.52
N LEU A 109 -16.72 21.37 -10.24
CA LEU A 109 -16.66 20.85 -8.89
C LEU A 109 -15.27 21.02 -8.25
N LEU A 110 -14.19 20.71 -8.99
CA LEU A 110 -12.83 20.95 -8.51
C LEU A 110 -12.61 22.45 -8.23
N SER A 111 -13.06 23.31 -9.14
CA SER A 111 -12.94 24.76 -8.98
C SER A 111 -13.73 25.29 -7.77
N SER A 112 -14.90 24.71 -7.46
CA SER A 112 -15.73 25.14 -6.32
C SER A 112 -15.09 24.86 -4.96
N ILE A 113 -14.16 23.89 -4.90
CA ILE A 113 -13.33 23.60 -3.72
C ILE A 113 -11.90 24.15 -3.84
N GLY A 114 -11.67 25.08 -4.77
CA GLY A 114 -10.39 25.78 -4.94
C GLY A 114 -9.28 24.95 -5.62
N LEU A 115 -9.63 23.83 -6.25
CA LEU A 115 -8.69 22.99 -7.00
C LEU A 115 -8.62 23.40 -8.47
N PRO A 116 -7.41 23.37 -9.08
CA PRO A 116 -7.26 23.62 -10.51
C PRO A 116 -7.79 22.46 -11.36
N VAL A 117 -7.97 22.72 -12.64
CA VAL A 117 -8.27 21.68 -13.63
C VAL A 117 -7.14 20.66 -13.67
N ILE A 118 -7.49 19.37 -13.59
CA ILE A 118 -6.54 18.26 -13.63
C ILE A 118 -6.58 17.64 -15.02
N ASP A 119 -5.55 17.85 -15.82
CA ASP A 119 -5.47 17.21 -17.14
C ASP A 119 -5.28 15.69 -16.97
N MET A 120 -5.99 14.93 -17.81
CA MET A 120 -5.87 13.47 -17.84
C MET A 120 -5.66 13.02 -19.27
N THR A 121 -4.66 12.16 -19.46
CA THR A 121 -4.33 11.55 -20.76
C THR A 121 -4.17 10.06 -20.58
N GLY A 122 -4.53 9.26 -21.57
CA GLY A 122 -4.24 7.84 -21.55
C GLY A 122 -4.07 7.25 -22.94
N GLU A 123 -3.45 6.09 -22.96
CA GLU A 123 -3.17 5.33 -24.16
C GLU A 123 -3.43 3.84 -23.91
N VAL A 124 -4.22 3.21 -24.76
CA VAL A 124 -4.44 1.76 -24.79
C VAL A 124 -3.87 1.22 -26.09
N ASN A 125 -2.92 0.30 -26.00
CA ASN A 125 -2.32 -0.41 -27.12
C ASN A 125 -2.68 -1.89 -27.05
N PHE A 126 -3.14 -2.44 -28.16
CA PHE A 126 -3.34 -3.87 -28.34
C PHE A 126 -2.50 -4.36 -29.50
N TYR A 127 -1.75 -5.45 -29.28
CA TYR A 127 -0.85 -6.08 -30.23
C TYR A 127 -1.37 -7.49 -30.54
N PRO A 128 -2.21 -7.67 -31.58
CA PRO A 128 -2.87 -8.94 -31.85
C PRO A 128 -1.90 -10.11 -32.00
N TRP A 129 -0.80 -9.91 -32.73
CA TRP A 129 0.21 -10.95 -32.99
C TRP A 129 1.03 -11.35 -31.74
N ARG A 130 1.09 -10.47 -30.75
CA ARG A 130 1.73 -10.74 -29.45
C ARG A 130 0.73 -11.15 -28.37
N LEU A 131 -0.57 -11.11 -28.70
CA LEU A 131 -1.68 -11.24 -27.75
C LEU A 131 -1.51 -10.34 -26.52
N LYS A 132 -0.94 -9.14 -26.71
CA LYS A 132 -0.56 -8.23 -25.62
C LYS A 132 -1.46 -7.01 -25.62
N GLY A 133 -1.98 -6.65 -24.44
CA GLY A 133 -2.61 -5.37 -24.18
C GLY A 133 -1.79 -4.56 -23.19
N ASP A 134 -1.65 -3.27 -23.44
CA ASP A 134 -1.07 -2.29 -22.53
C ASP A 134 -2.02 -1.10 -22.44
N ALA A 135 -2.30 -0.61 -21.24
CA ALA A 135 -3.09 0.59 -21.00
C ALA A 135 -2.32 1.47 -20.03
N ASN A 136 -2.30 2.78 -20.28
CA ASN A 136 -1.83 3.77 -19.33
C ASN A 136 -2.86 4.90 -19.20
N LEU A 137 -2.93 5.45 -17.99
CA LEU A 137 -3.69 6.65 -17.64
C LEU A 137 -2.75 7.50 -16.79
N ARG A 138 -2.58 8.77 -17.17
CA ARG A 138 -1.75 9.75 -16.47
C ARG A 138 -2.59 10.98 -16.14
N THR A 139 -2.41 11.51 -14.93
CA THR A 139 -2.88 12.84 -14.54
C THR A 139 -1.72 13.82 -14.48
N THR A 140 -1.96 15.12 -14.58
CA THR A 140 -0.93 16.13 -14.34
C THR A 140 -0.82 16.49 -12.87
N ALA A 141 0.38 16.91 -12.46
CA ALA A 141 0.65 17.47 -11.15
C ALA A 141 0.06 18.89 -11.03
N PHE A 142 -0.43 19.24 -9.84
CA PHE A 142 -1.09 20.53 -9.57
C PHE A 142 -0.70 21.09 -8.20
N ASP A 143 -0.88 22.41 -8.02
CA ASP A 143 -0.67 23.08 -6.74
C ASP A 143 -2.02 23.30 -6.05
N LEU A 144 -2.05 23.01 -4.75
CA LEU A 144 -3.15 23.28 -3.84
C LEU A 144 -2.69 24.35 -2.85
N ASN A 145 -3.40 25.47 -2.82
CA ASN A 145 -3.19 26.52 -1.82
C ASN A 145 -3.99 26.16 -0.56
N LEU A 146 -3.30 26.04 0.57
CA LEU A 146 -3.92 25.83 1.88
C LEU A 146 -4.03 27.18 2.60
N GLU A 147 -4.89 27.27 3.62
CA GLU A 147 -5.03 28.49 4.42
C GLU A 147 -3.71 28.91 5.06
N ASP A 148 -2.89 27.93 5.45
CA ASP A 148 -1.64 28.06 6.20
C ASP A 148 -0.39 27.63 5.41
N GLY A 149 -0.50 27.40 4.10
CA GLY A 149 0.60 26.86 3.31
C GLY A 149 0.26 26.57 1.86
N ARG A 150 1.11 25.76 1.22
CA ARG A 150 0.91 25.28 -0.15
C ARG A 150 1.36 23.84 -0.29
N CYS A 151 0.66 23.06 -1.09
CA CYS A 151 0.99 21.68 -1.42
C CYS A 151 1.12 21.51 -2.93
N ARG A 152 2.23 20.96 -3.41
CA ARG A 152 2.35 20.42 -4.77
C ARG A 152 1.95 18.95 -4.73
N ILE A 153 0.88 18.61 -5.43
CA ILE A 153 0.42 17.23 -5.64
C ILE A 153 1.02 16.73 -6.96
N GLY A 154 1.75 15.63 -6.90
CA GLY A 154 2.44 15.02 -8.04
C GLY A 154 1.49 14.37 -9.04
N ASP A 155 2.03 14.02 -10.20
CA ASP A 155 1.28 13.27 -11.22
C ASP A 155 1.01 11.84 -10.74
N THR A 156 -0.09 11.27 -11.22
CA THR A 156 -0.40 9.85 -11.06
C THR A 156 -0.29 9.16 -12.40
N VAL A 157 0.18 7.92 -12.40
CA VAL A 157 0.24 7.05 -13.58
C VAL A 157 -0.27 5.68 -13.19
N THR A 158 -1.37 5.25 -13.81
CA THR A 158 -1.87 3.88 -13.73
C THR A 158 -1.52 3.18 -15.02
N THR A 159 -0.83 2.06 -14.93
CA THR A 159 -0.53 1.18 -16.06
C THR A 159 -1.10 -0.20 -15.82
N VAL A 160 -1.67 -0.79 -16.86
CA VAL A 160 -2.14 -2.17 -16.87
C VAL A 160 -1.54 -2.82 -18.10
N SER A 161 -0.87 -3.96 -17.93
CA SER A 161 -0.30 -4.71 -19.05
C SER A 161 -0.58 -6.19 -18.90
N GLY A 162 -0.76 -6.91 -20.00
CA GLY A 162 -1.01 -8.34 -19.96
C GLY A 162 -0.79 -9.00 -21.32
N ARG A 163 -0.28 -10.23 -21.30
CA ARG A 163 -0.13 -11.08 -22.50
C ARG A 163 -1.23 -12.13 -22.64
N SER A 164 -2.07 -12.26 -21.61
CA SER A 164 -3.23 -13.14 -21.60
C SER A 164 -4.19 -12.66 -20.51
N LEU A 165 -5.46 -13.08 -20.57
CA LEU A 165 -6.43 -12.82 -19.51
C LEU A 165 -5.97 -13.39 -18.15
N ASN A 166 -5.04 -14.34 -18.14
CA ASN A 166 -4.58 -15.04 -16.94
C ASN A 166 -3.40 -14.36 -16.25
N SER A 167 -2.76 -13.37 -16.89
CA SER A 167 -1.57 -12.70 -16.38
C SER A 167 -1.65 -11.22 -16.74
N ILE A 168 -2.10 -10.44 -15.75
CA ILE A 168 -2.24 -8.99 -15.82
C ILE A 168 -1.33 -8.41 -14.74
N ASP A 169 -0.47 -7.49 -15.12
CA ASP A 169 0.30 -6.63 -14.23
C ASP A 169 -0.39 -5.27 -14.17
N ALA A 170 -0.85 -4.87 -12.98
CA ALA A 170 -1.33 -3.53 -12.72
C ALA A 170 -0.29 -2.78 -11.85
N LEU A 171 0.07 -1.57 -12.25
CA LEU A 171 0.98 -0.69 -11.52
C LEU A 171 0.36 0.70 -11.44
N PHE A 172 0.14 1.18 -10.23
CA PHE A 172 -0.16 2.58 -9.96
C PHE A 172 1.11 3.25 -9.42
N SER A 173 1.39 4.46 -9.88
CA SER A 173 2.52 5.28 -9.43
C SER A 173 2.01 6.68 -9.15
N PHE A 174 2.46 7.27 -8.06
CA PHE A 174 2.15 8.62 -7.65
C PHE A 174 3.45 9.30 -7.28
N SER A 175 3.79 10.39 -7.97
CA SER A 175 5.05 11.10 -7.78
C SER A 175 5.19 11.70 -6.38
N GLY A 176 4.07 11.92 -5.70
CA GLY A 176 4.05 12.24 -4.28
C GLY A 176 3.45 13.60 -3.94
N ILE A 177 3.70 14.08 -2.73
CA ILE A 177 3.16 15.32 -2.18
C ILE A 177 4.32 16.13 -1.57
N ASN A 178 4.35 17.43 -1.81
CA ASN A 178 5.29 18.34 -1.17
C ASN A 178 4.54 19.56 -0.64
N CYS A 179 4.37 19.62 0.68
CA CYS A 179 3.67 20.70 1.36
C CYS A 179 4.60 21.52 2.23
N ARG A 180 4.38 22.83 2.24
CA ARG A 180 5.15 23.80 3.02
C ARG A 180 4.24 24.82 3.68
N GLY A 181 4.46 25.04 4.97
CA GLY A 181 3.76 26.06 5.74
C GLY A 181 4.20 27.47 5.33
N ARG A 182 3.25 28.41 5.32
CA ARG A 182 3.48 29.81 4.98
C ARG A 182 4.14 30.57 6.13
N ASP A 183 3.70 30.31 7.35
CA ASP A 183 4.14 31.04 8.52
C ASP A 183 5.58 30.64 8.89
N ILE A 184 6.36 31.59 9.40
CA ILE A 184 7.78 31.40 9.69
C ILE A 184 8.00 31.36 11.20
N TYR A 185 8.47 30.23 11.70
CA TYR A 185 8.87 30.00 13.10
C TYR A 185 10.39 29.94 13.18
N SER A 186 11.00 30.92 13.84
CA SER A 186 12.46 31.00 14.03
C SER A 186 13.26 30.82 12.73
N GLY A 187 12.83 31.49 11.66
CA GLY A 187 13.50 31.48 10.36
C GLY A 187 13.22 30.26 9.48
N ARG A 188 12.27 29.38 9.86
CA ARG A 188 11.87 28.20 9.09
C ARG A 188 10.36 28.14 8.90
N GLU A 189 9.92 27.53 7.80
CA GLU A 189 8.49 27.28 7.52
C GLU A 189 7.82 26.51 8.69
N ALA A 190 6.54 26.77 8.94
CA ALA A 190 5.78 26.16 10.03
C ALA A 190 5.80 24.64 9.96
N TYR A 191 5.74 24.09 8.75
CA TYR A 191 5.92 22.67 8.47
C TYR A 191 6.50 22.46 7.07
N ASN A 192 7.09 21.29 6.87
CA ASN A 192 7.49 20.74 5.59
C ASN A 192 7.13 19.25 5.58
N LEU A 193 6.25 18.85 4.66
CA LEU A 193 5.82 17.48 4.46
C LEU A 193 6.19 17.04 3.05
N VAL A 194 7.00 16.00 2.94
CA VAL A 194 7.45 15.42 1.69
C VAL A 194 7.06 13.95 1.66
N PHE A 195 6.30 13.54 0.67
CA PHE A 195 6.01 12.15 0.35
C PHE A 195 6.40 11.91 -1.10
N GLN A 196 7.18 10.88 -1.43
CA GLN A 196 7.74 10.71 -2.77
C GLN A 196 7.57 9.30 -3.31
N ASN A 197 7.24 9.24 -4.60
CA ASN A 197 7.34 8.04 -5.44
C ASN A 197 6.59 6.80 -4.89
N LEU A 198 5.36 6.99 -4.45
CA LEU A 198 4.48 5.86 -4.12
C LEU A 198 4.24 5.01 -5.36
N LYS A 199 4.46 3.70 -5.26
CA LYS A 199 4.14 2.73 -6.29
C LYS A 199 3.40 1.57 -5.66
N THR A 200 2.29 1.17 -6.28
CA THR A 200 1.56 -0.03 -5.90
C THR A 200 1.47 -0.96 -7.10
N LYS A 201 1.91 -2.19 -6.94
CA LYS A 201 1.92 -3.21 -7.99
C LYS A 201 1.02 -4.36 -7.57
N ALA A 202 0.10 -4.77 -8.44
CA ALA A 202 -0.76 -5.93 -8.23
C ALA A 202 -0.61 -6.90 -9.39
N LYS A 203 -0.62 -8.20 -9.08
CA LYS A 203 -0.62 -9.28 -10.07
C LYS A 203 -1.88 -10.14 -9.92
N PRO A 204 -3.03 -9.67 -10.44
CA PRO A 204 -4.21 -10.52 -10.50
C PRO A 204 -4.02 -11.68 -11.49
N LYS A 205 -4.56 -12.83 -11.12
CA LYS A 205 -4.60 -14.04 -11.93
C LYS A 205 -6.05 -14.45 -12.15
N PHE A 206 -6.48 -14.43 -13.41
CA PHE A 206 -7.80 -14.95 -13.76
C PHE A 206 -7.68 -16.42 -14.13
N ASN A 207 -8.45 -17.28 -13.46
CA ASN A 207 -8.57 -18.67 -13.83
C ASN A 207 -9.75 -18.83 -14.80
N LEU A 208 -9.46 -19.02 -16.09
CA LEU A 208 -10.47 -19.17 -17.13
C LEU A 208 -11.42 -20.36 -16.92
N SER A 209 -10.95 -21.47 -16.35
CA SER A 209 -11.79 -22.68 -16.19
C SER A 209 -12.84 -22.49 -15.09
N THR A 210 -12.47 -21.80 -14.01
CA THR A 210 -13.39 -21.51 -12.90
C THR A 210 -14.06 -20.15 -13.01
N LYS A 211 -13.64 -19.31 -13.97
CA LYS A 211 -14.02 -17.89 -14.12
C LYS A 211 -13.82 -17.07 -12.84
N LYS A 212 -12.83 -17.45 -12.02
CA LYS A 212 -12.50 -16.80 -10.75
C LYS A 212 -11.28 -15.90 -10.89
N LEU A 213 -11.32 -14.74 -10.26
CA LEU A 213 -10.18 -13.84 -10.08
C LEU A 213 -9.49 -14.19 -8.75
N ALA A 214 -8.18 -14.44 -8.81
CA ALA A 214 -7.30 -14.53 -7.67
C ALA A 214 -6.27 -13.39 -7.73
N LEU A 215 -5.63 -13.09 -6.60
CA LEU A 215 -4.51 -12.17 -6.51
C LEU A 215 -3.27 -12.99 -6.16
N ASP A 216 -2.24 -12.98 -7.01
CA ASP A 216 -1.02 -13.74 -6.75
C ASP A 216 -0.10 -12.97 -5.79
N SER A 217 0.05 -11.66 -6.02
CA SER A 217 0.85 -10.78 -5.17
C SER A 217 0.42 -9.33 -5.29
N PHE A 218 0.77 -8.58 -4.26
CA PHE A 218 0.62 -7.14 -4.19
C PHE A 218 1.84 -6.52 -3.51
N ALA A 219 2.32 -5.39 -3.99
CA ALA A 219 3.46 -4.67 -3.43
C ALA A 219 3.15 -3.19 -3.30
N ILE A 220 3.59 -2.57 -2.20
CA ILE A 220 3.58 -1.12 -1.97
C ILE A 220 5.01 -0.69 -1.72
N THR A 221 5.46 0.36 -2.40
CA THR A 221 6.76 1.01 -2.14
C THR A 221 6.63 2.51 -2.17
N PHE A 222 7.44 3.23 -1.39
CA PHE A 222 7.67 4.66 -1.56
C PHE A 222 9.11 5.01 -1.15
N ASP A 223 9.66 6.07 -1.73
CA ASP A 223 11.07 6.40 -1.54
C ASP A 223 11.29 7.18 -0.22
N GLU A 224 10.42 8.15 0.06
CA GLU A 224 10.52 9.01 1.26
C GLU A 224 9.16 9.48 1.74
N LEU A 225 8.97 9.46 3.06
CA LEU A 225 7.98 10.23 3.81
C LEU A 225 8.74 11.02 4.88
N SER A 226 8.82 12.33 4.75
CA SER A 226 9.46 13.21 5.74
C SER A 226 8.48 14.28 6.19
N ALA A 227 8.35 14.44 7.50
CA ALA A 227 7.58 15.51 8.13
C ALA A 227 8.50 16.26 9.10
N ASP A 228 8.60 17.57 8.95
CA ASP A 228 9.32 18.47 9.85
C ASP A 228 8.40 19.64 10.19
N ALA A 229 8.14 19.90 11.46
CA ALA A 229 7.24 20.97 11.86
C ALA A 229 7.71 21.69 13.11
N SER A 230 7.36 22.97 13.20
CA SER A 230 7.46 23.74 14.44
C SER A 230 6.51 23.12 15.46
N THR A 231 7.04 22.70 16.61
CA THR A 231 6.21 22.18 17.70
C THR A 231 5.18 23.22 18.10
N LEU A 232 5.56 24.50 18.15
CA LEU A 232 4.67 25.62 18.47
C LEU A 232 3.47 25.72 17.53
N TYR A 233 3.72 25.56 16.23
CA TYR A 233 2.66 25.52 15.23
C TYR A 233 1.71 24.33 15.49
N LEU A 234 2.25 23.14 15.77
CA LEU A 234 1.46 21.93 16.04
C LEU A 234 0.57 22.08 17.28
N ILE A 235 1.02 22.82 18.30
CA ILE A 235 0.26 23.08 19.53
C ILE A 235 -0.53 24.41 19.49
N GLY A 236 -0.58 25.08 18.33
CA GLY A 236 -1.45 26.24 18.08
C GLY A 236 -0.93 27.60 18.55
N PHE A 237 0.34 27.71 18.93
CA PHE A 237 0.99 28.99 19.23
C PHE A 237 1.40 29.70 17.93
N LYS A 238 1.29 31.03 17.92
CA LYS A 238 1.75 31.87 16.82
C LYS A 238 3.26 32.13 16.88
N PRO A 239 3.90 32.55 15.77
CA PRO A 239 5.34 32.84 15.77
C PRO A 239 5.78 33.94 16.76
N ASP A 240 4.91 34.93 16.96
CA ASP A 240 5.14 36.09 17.81
C ASP A 240 4.85 35.85 19.29
N ASP A 241 4.12 34.78 19.63
CA ASP A 241 3.78 34.45 21.02
C ASP A 241 5.02 34.33 21.91
N ASN A 242 4.86 34.74 23.17
CA ASN A 242 5.94 34.73 24.15
C ASN A 242 6.10 33.34 24.76
N VAL A 243 6.93 32.51 24.13
CA VAL A 243 7.29 31.17 24.60
C VAL A 243 8.78 31.07 24.93
N LYS A 244 9.13 30.21 25.89
CA LYS A 244 10.50 30.07 26.39
C LYS A 244 11.50 29.67 25.29
N ASP A 245 11.10 28.75 24.43
CA ASP A 245 11.92 28.28 23.32
C ASP A 245 11.13 28.37 22.00
N LYS A 246 11.47 29.36 21.18
CA LYS A 246 10.86 29.59 19.86
C LYS A 246 11.36 28.64 18.77
N THR A 247 12.40 27.85 19.06
CA THR A 247 13.11 27.02 18.08
C THR A 247 12.63 25.57 18.06
N LEU A 248 11.71 25.19 18.95
CA LEU A 248 11.20 23.82 19.06
C LEU A 248 10.65 23.29 17.73
N ARG A 249 11.22 22.17 17.28
CA ARG A 249 10.76 21.47 16.07
C ARG A 249 10.80 19.97 16.27
N ASP A 250 9.83 19.30 15.68
CA ASP A 250 9.67 17.86 15.64
C ASP A 250 9.90 17.35 14.22
N SER A 251 10.54 16.20 14.08
CA SER A 251 10.83 15.64 12.76
C SER A 251 10.70 14.12 12.73
N LEU A 252 10.13 13.62 11.65
CA LEU A 252 9.99 12.21 11.29
C LEU A 252 10.46 12.02 9.84
N SER A 253 11.16 10.92 9.56
CA SER A 253 11.53 10.51 8.21
C SER A 253 11.48 9.00 8.08
N VAL A 254 10.76 8.51 7.10
CA VAL A 254 10.72 7.11 6.69
C VAL A 254 11.23 7.03 5.25
N LYS A 255 12.21 6.17 4.99
CA LYS A 255 12.83 6.01 3.67
C LYS A 255 12.80 4.56 3.22
N ASN A 256 12.90 4.38 1.91
CA ASN A 256 13.03 3.06 1.27
C ASN A 256 11.93 2.07 1.71
N PHE A 257 10.71 2.57 1.92
CA PHE A 257 9.61 1.74 2.38
C PHE A 257 9.21 0.77 1.29
N LYS A 258 9.11 -0.49 1.66
CA LYS A 258 8.70 -1.56 0.77
C LYS A 258 7.95 -2.64 1.55
N VAL A 259 6.82 -3.06 1.02
CA VAL A 259 6.06 -4.22 1.49
C VAL A 259 5.63 -5.03 0.28
N ASP A 260 6.03 -6.30 0.25
CA ASP A 260 5.59 -7.31 -0.71
C ASP A 260 4.69 -8.32 0.02
N VAL A 261 3.50 -8.58 -0.51
CA VAL A 261 2.56 -9.60 -0.03
C VAL A 261 2.33 -10.62 -1.14
N SER A 262 2.48 -11.90 -0.84
CA SER A 262 2.20 -13.01 -1.75
C SER A 262 1.16 -13.96 -1.17
N PHE A 263 0.39 -14.58 -2.07
CA PHE A 263 -0.69 -15.49 -1.73
C PHE A 263 -0.43 -16.84 -2.38
N ASP A 264 -0.24 -17.88 -1.56
CA ASP A 264 -0.04 -19.25 -2.03
C ASP A 264 -1.31 -20.06 -1.76
N ASN A 265 -1.86 -20.69 -2.82
CA ASN A 265 -3.04 -21.55 -2.70
C ASN A 265 -2.60 -22.94 -2.20
N GLU A 266 -2.69 -23.18 -0.90
CA GLU A 266 -2.46 -24.51 -0.32
C GLU A 266 -3.68 -25.42 -0.49
N ASP A 267 -4.91 -24.86 -0.43
CA ASP A 267 -6.16 -25.62 -0.53
C ASP A 267 -7.27 -24.83 -1.28
N LYS A 268 -8.36 -25.49 -1.72
CA LYS A 268 -9.40 -24.87 -2.60
C LYS A 268 -10.05 -23.58 -2.07
N ASN A 269 -9.98 -23.32 -0.75
CA ASN A 269 -10.63 -22.17 -0.09
C ASN A 269 -9.73 -21.37 0.88
N PHE A 270 -8.52 -21.86 1.18
CA PHE A 270 -7.61 -21.24 2.14
C PHE A 270 -6.26 -20.94 1.47
N GLN A 271 -5.70 -19.79 1.79
CA GLN A 271 -4.47 -19.28 1.19
C GLN A 271 -3.47 -18.99 2.29
N LYS A 272 -2.21 -19.39 2.10
CA LYS A 272 -1.12 -18.88 2.91
C LYS A 272 -0.81 -17.45 2.46
N VAL A 273 -0.69 -16.53 3.41
CA VAL A 273 -0.30 -15.14 3.17
C VAL A 273 1.11 -14.95 3.68
N SER A 274 2.03 -14.60 2.79
CA SER A 274 3.39 -14.23 3.17
C SER A 274 3.59 -12.74 2.94
N SER A 275 4.21 -12.06 3.90
CA SER A 275 4.46 -10.63 3.88
C SER A 275 5.92 -10.36 4.21
N LYS A 276 6.59 -9.60 3.35
CA LYS A 276 7.97 -9.18 3.55
C LYS A 276 8.04 -7.68 3.41
N GLY A 277 8.68 -7.00 4.34
CA GLY A 277 8.85 -5.56 4.24
C GLY A 277 10.17 -5.05 4.75
N SER A 278 10.47 -3.82 4.36
CA SER A 278 11.64 -3.09 4.81
C SER A 278 11.40 -1.59 4.81
N MET A 279 12.07 -0.87 5.71
CA MET A 279 12.12 0.59 5.72
C MET A 279 13.33 1.07 6.54
N ASP A 280 13.69 2.34 6.38
CA ASP A 280 14.51 3.06 7.35
C ASP A 280 13.61 4.08 8.06
N ALA A 281 13.56 4.08 9.39
CA ALA A 281 12.74 5.01 10.17
C ALA A 281 13.62 5.86 11.09
N TYR A 282 13.38 7.17 11.06
CA TYR A 282 14.12 8.18 11.82
C TYR A 282 13.14 9.14 12.47
N PHE A 283 13.26 9.40 13.77
CA PHE A 283 12.40 10.36 14.45
C PHE A 283 13.12 11.11 15.57
N ALA A 284 12.70 12.35 15.83
CA ALA A 284 13.21 13.16 16.93
C ALA A 284 12.13 14.15 17.40
N PHE A 285 11.76 14.02 18.67
CA PHE A 285 10.71 14.79 19.33
C PHE A 285 11.24 15.38 20.65
N PRO A 286 11.89 16.56 20.66
CA PRO A 286 12.12 17.46 19.53
C PRO A 286 13.43 17.18 18.78
N ARG A 287 13.43 17.47 17.48
CA ARG A 287 14.60 17.53 16.60
C ARG A 287 15.44 18.79 16.83
N ILE A 288 14.81 19.91 17.16
CA ILE A 288 15.48 21.17 17.52
C ILE A 288 14.97 21.62 18.88
N ARG A 289 15.88 21.94 19.79
CA ARG A 289 15.58 22.52 21.10
C ARG A 289 16.68 23.48 21.51
N GLU A 290 16.30 24.65 22.01
CA GLU A 290 17.18 25.72 22.46
C GLU A 290 18.21 26.10 21.37
N GLY A 291 17.78 26.09 20.10
CA GLY A 291 18.59 26.34 18.92
C GLY A 291 19.51 25.19 18.51
N GLN A 292 19.59 24.12 19.30
CA GLN A 292 20.46 22.98 19.06
C GLN A 292 19.73 21.85 18.33
N THR A 293 20.47 21.15 17.49
CA THR A 293 20.02 20.07 16.60
C THR A 293 20.26 18.72 17.30
N VAL A 294 19.20 18.03 17.71
CA VAL A 294 19.25 16.70 18.36
C VAL A 294 19.31 15.61 17.29
N ALA A 295 20.18 14.60 17.44
CA ALA A 295 20.26 13.50 16.49
C ALA A 295 18.93 12.74 16.39
N PHE A 296 18.66 12.14 15.23
CA PHE A 296 17.51 11.26 15.07
C PHE A 296 17.70 9.99 15.90
N TYR A 297 16.61 9.51 16.50
CA TYR A 297 16.52 8.11 16.90
C TYR A 297 16.46 7.28 15.62
N ASP A 298 17.46 6.42 15.44
CA ASP A 298 17.70 5.64 14.22
C ASP A 298 17.13 4.23 14.37
N LEU A 299 16.22 3.87 13.47
CA LEU A 299 15.72 2.51 13.22
C LEU A 299 15.94 2.18 11.74
N SER A 300 17.20 2.17 11.32
CA SER A 300 17.60 1.88 9.95
C SER A 300 17.57 0.38 9.65
N ARG A 301 17.45 0.07 8.36
CA ARG A 301 17.42 -1.30 7.83
C ARG A 301 16.40 -2.17 8.55
N LEU A 302 15.28 -1.58 8.97
CA LEU A 302 14.16 -2.33 9.51
C LEU A 302 13.70 -3.30 8.42
N SER A 303 13.64 -4.57 8.75
CA SER A 303 13.17 -5.61 7.85
C SER A 303 12.31 -6.61 8.59
N TYR A 304 11.27 -7.10 7.93
CA TYR A 304 10.46 -8.18 8.45
C TYR A 304 10.10 -9.19 7.37
N GLU A 305 9.89 -10.43 7.79
CA GLU A 305 9.38 -11.52 6.98
C GLU A 305 8.46 -12.35 7.87
N SER A 306 7.19 -12.42 7.48
CA SER A 306 6.16 -13.14 8.22
C SER A 306 5.23 -13.90 7.30
N SER A 307 4.65 -14.99 7.81
CA SER A 307 3.61 -15.72 7.12
C SER A 307 2.47 -16.10 8.05
N LEU A 308 1.25 -16.00 7.53
CA LEU A 308 0.03 -16.46 8.16
C LEU A 308 -0.49 -17.66 7.35
N ASP A 309 -0.60 -18.81 8.01
CA ASP A 309 -1.13 -20.00 7.37
C ASP A 309 -2.64 -19.86 7.17
N SER A 310 -3.09 -20.22 5.96
CA SER A 310 -4.48 -20.54 5.61
C SER A 310 -5.56 -19.54 6.08
N ILE A 311 -5.73 -18.44 5.33
CA ILE A 311 -6.88 -17.50 5.40
C ILE A 311 -7.84 -17.72 4.23
N ASN A 312 -9.14 -17.62 4.47
CA ASN A 312 -10.17 -17.55 3.42
C ASN A 312 -10.40 -16.09 3.00
N LEU A 313 -9.46 -15.54 2.21
CA LEU A 313 -9.47 -14.13 1.79
C LEU A 313 -10.75 -13.74 1.04
N MET A 314 -11.28 -14.64 0.21
CA MET A 314 -12.48 -14.38 -0.59
C MET A 314 -13.73 -14.23 0.28
N ASN A 315 -13.86 -15.05 1.32
CA ASN A 315 -14.97 -14.93 2.25
C ASN A 315 -14.78 -13.74 3.19
N LEU A 316 -13.54 -13.45 3.63
CA LEU A 316 -13.22 -12.25 4.40
C LEU A 316 -13.63 -10.97 3.67
N LEU A 317 -13.26 -10.80 2.40
CA LEU A 317 -13.63 -9.61 1.61
C LEU A 317 -15.14 -9.44 1.44
N LYS A 318 -15.91 -10.53 1.47
CA LYS A 318 -17.37 -10.50 1.43
C LYS A 318 -17.96 -10.12 2.77
N THR A 319 -17.45 -10.67 3.86
CA THR A 319 -17.98 -10.44 5.21
C THR A 319 -17.60 -9.06 5.74
N ILE A 320 -16.39 -8.57 5.46
CA ILE A 320 -15.90 -7.28 6.00
C ILE A 320 -16.74 -6.08 5.53
N LYS A 321 -17.38 -6.18 4.36
CA LYS A 321 -18.25 -5.12 3.82
C LYS A 321 -19.60 -5.01 4.53
N HIS A 322 -19.97 -6.03 5.30
CA HIS A 322 -21.29 -6.17 5.92
C HIS A 322 -21.19 -6.49 7.42
N ALA A 323 -19.99 -6.43 7.99
CA ALA A 323 -19.77 -6.80 9.37
C ALA A 323 -19.79 -5.57 10.27
N ASP A 324 -20.60 -5.64 11.32
CA ASP A 324 -20.59 -4.68 12.43
C ASP A 324 -19.26 -4.76 13.21
N ASP A 325 -18.60 -5.93 13.20
CA ASP A 325 -17.28 -6.16 13.79
C ASP A 325 -16.30 -6.80 12.78
N PRO A 326 -15.33 -6.04 12.26
CA PRO A 326 -14.29 -6.53 11.34
C PRO A 326 -13.41 -7.63 11.95
N MET A 327 -13.19 -7.62 13.26
CA MET A 327 -12.31 -8.57 13.94
C MET A 327 -12.97 -9.95 14.03
N GLN A 328 -14.25 -10.01 14.34
CA GLN A 328 -15.00 -11.27 14.28
C GLN A 328 -15.03 -11.85 12.87
N SER A 329 -15.19 -11.00 11.85
CA SER A 329 -15.09 -11.43 10.46
C SER A 329 -13.72 -12.00 10.13
N LEU A 330 -12.64 -11.42 10.64
CA LEU A 330 -11.30 -11.98 10.48
C LEU A 330 -11.20 -13.38 11.09
N ILE A 331 -11.57 -13.53 12.37
CA ILE A 331 -11.47 -14.80 13.11
C ILE A 331 -12.24 -15.94 12.42
N LEU A 332 -13.43 -15.66 11.88
CA LEU A 332 -14.24 -16.66 11.16
C LEU A 332 -13.60 -17.16 9.87
N ASN A 333 -12.63 -16.42 9.32
CA ASN A 333 -11.99 -16.71 8.05
C ASN A 333 -10.57 -17.26 8.18
N LEU A 334 -10.06 -17.43 9.41
CA LEU A 334 -8.76 -18.05 9.66
C LEU A 334 -8.90 -19.57 9.80
N SER A 335 -7.83 -20.30 9.48
CA SER A 335 -7.74 -21.74 9.72
C SER A 335 -7.78 -22.08 11.20
N LYS A 336 -8.04 -23.36 11.52
CA LYS A 336 -7.90 -23.87 12.88
C LYS A 336 -6.90 -25.02 12.90
N PRO A 337 -5.72 -24.88 13.56
CA PRO A 337 -5.23 -23.69 14.24
C PRO A 337 -4.78 -22.58 13.25
N VAL A 338 -4.75 -21.33 13.73
CA VAL A 338 -4.10 -20.21 13.07
C VAL A 338 -2.63 -20.28 13.41
N LYS A 339 -1.76 -20.35 12.40
CA LYS A 339 -0.32 -20.34 12.61
C LYS A 339 0.26 -19.07 12.02
N VAL A 340 1.07 -18.37 12.82
CA VAL A 340 1.83 -17.20 12.40
C VAL A 340 3.30 -17.53 12.56
N ASN A 341 4.07 -17.29 11.52
CA ASN A 341 5.52 -17.38 11.56
C ASN A 341 6.10 -15.99 11.34
N LEU A 342 7.09 -15.63 12.15
CA LEU A 342 7.92 -14.45 12.03
C LEU A 342 9.35 -14.93 11.79
N ASP A 343 9.68 -15.15 10.53
CA ASP A 343 10.99 -15.64 10.10
C ASP A 343 12.11 -14.66 10.46
N ASN A 344 11.79 -13.36 10.35
CA ASN A 344 12.68 -12.29 10.76
C ASN A 344 11.89 -11.03 11.10
N PHE A 345 12.28 -10.35 12.18
CA PHE A 345 12.06 -8.92 12.36
C PHE A 345 13.36 -8.36 12.92
N SER A 346 14.01 -7.45 12.19
CA SER A 346 15.26 -6.85 12.64
C SER A 346 15.34 -5.38 12.26
N PHE A 347 16.16 -4.63 12.99
CA PHE A 347 16.52 -3.25 12.71
C PHE A 347 17.91 -2.95 13.26
N ILE A 348 18.50 -1.85 12.79
CA ILE A 348 19.78 -1.33 13.27
C ILE A 348 19.52 -0.04 14.05
N HIS A 349 20.10 0.04 15.24
CA HIS A 349 20.14 1.24 16.07
C HIS A 349 21.58 1.49 16.49
N ASN A 350 22.09 2.71 16.27
CA ASN A 350 23.48 3.09 16.58
C ASN A 350 24.53 2.10 16.02
N GLY A 351 24.28 1.57 14.81
CA GLY A 351 25.17 0.62 14.13
C GLY A 351 25.13 -0.82 14.67
N LYS A 352 24.28 -1.12 15.66
CA LYS A 352 24.10 -2.46 16.23
C LYS A 352 22.72 -3.02 15.87
N GLU A 353 22.65 -4.33 15.58
CA GLU A 353 21.41 -4.98 15.14
C GLU A 353 20.61 -5.55 16.32
N THR A 354 19.31 -5.29 16.31
CA THR A 354 18.31 -5.99 17.13
C THR A 354 17.51 -6.93 16.24
N LYS A 355 17.26 -8.15 16.70
CA LYS A 355 16.60 -9.21 15.93
C LYS A 355 15.61 -10.01 16.76
N PHE A 356 14.49 -10.33 16.14
CA PHE A 356 13.42 -11.15 16.67
C PHE A 356 13.03 -12.20 15.64
N GLN A 357 12.70 -13.40 16.13
CA GLN A 357 12.20 -14.51 15.32
C GLN A 357 11.21 -15.30 16.16
N GLY A 358 10.12 -15.76 15.59
CA GLY A 358 9.16 -16.51 16.40
C GLY A 358 8.08 -17.19 15.61
N GLN A 359 7.39 -18.07 16.30
CA GLN A 359 6.25 -18.81 15.78
C GLN A 359 5.13 -18.76 16.81
N SER A 360 3.90 -18.60 16.35
CA SER A 360 2.72 -18.73 17.20
C SER A 360 1.67 -19.61 16.53
N SER A 361 0.90 -20.29 17.37
CA SER A 361 -0.22 -21.11 16.96
C SER A 361 -1.36 -20.87 17.94
N VAL A 362 -2.51 -20.44 17.43
CA VAL A 362 -3.71 -20.21 18.24
C VAL A 362 -4.88 -20.97 17.65
N SER A 363 -5.56 -21.78 18.45
CA SER A 363 -6.85 -22.37 18.09
C SER A 363 -7.97 -21.65 18.81
N PHE A 364 -9.08 -21.39 18.11
CA PHE A 364 -10.26 -20.74 18.67
C PHE A 364 -11.42 -21.73 18.78
N ASN A 365 -12.15 -21.70 19.89
CA ASN A 365 -13.39 -22.45 20.04
C ASN A 365 -14.39 -22.06 18.93
N SER A 366 -15.08 -23.03 18.35
CA SER A 366 -16.03 -22.77 17.26
C SER A 366 -17.29 -22.05 17.69
N VAL A 367 -17.69 -22.19 18.95
CA VAL A 367 -18.91 -21.66 19.56
C VAL A 367 -18.61 -20.37 20.33
N THR A 368 -17.71 -20.42 21.31
CA THR A 368 -17.41 -19.28 22.20
C THR A 368 -16.44 -18.28 21.57
N LYS A 369 -15.74 -18.65 20.49
CA LYS A 369 -14.69 -17.85 19.82
C LYS A 369 -13.49 -17.49 20.70
N LYS A 370 -13.44 -17.97 21.94
CA LYS A 370 -12.29 -17.81 22.83
C LYS A 370 -11.09 -18.66 22.39
N PRO A 371 -9.85 -18.24 22.67
CA PRO A 371 -8.67 -19.09 22.48
C PRO A 371 -8.77 -20.38 23.31
N GLU A 372 -8.53 -21.54 22.68
CA GLU A 372 -8.50 -22.86 23.34
C GLU A 372 -7.07 -23.32 23.60
N ASN A 373 -6.20 -23.16 22.61
CA ASN A 373 -4.79 -23.50 22.73
C ASN A 373 -3.99 -22.32 22.19
N VAL A 374 -3.09 -21.79 23.02
CA VAL A 374 -2.17 -20.72 22.65
C VAL A 374 -0.76 -21.25 22.82
N TYR A 375 -0.01 -21.21 21.73
CA TYR A 375 1.41 -21.43 21.71
C TYR A 375 2.10 -20.23 21.09
N LEU A 376 3.13 -19.71 21.73
CA LEU A 376 4.01 -18.68 21.20
C LEU A 376 5.44 -19.03 21.61
N LYS A 377 6.36 -18.97 20.66
CA LYS A 377 7.79 -19.03 20.91
C LYS A 377 8.47 -17.90 20.16
N LEU A 378 9.07 -16.97 20.89
CA LEU A 378 9.73 -15.78 20.36
C LEU A 378 11.16 -15.72 20.89
N PHE A 379 12.11 -15.80 19.98
CA PHE A 379 13.50 -15.46 20.22
C PHE A 379 13.69 -13.95 20.04
N ALA A 380 14.38 -13.32 20.99
CA ALA A 380 14.80 -11.94 20.91
C ALA A 380 16.31 -11.84 21.21
N LYS A 381 17.03 -11.04 20.41
CA LYS A 381 18.41 -10.66 20.64
C LYS A 381 18.57 -9.17 20.38
N SER A 382 19.14 -8.45 21.34
CA SER A 382 19.28 -7.01 21.29
C SER A 382 20.59 -6.55 21.93
N PRO A 383 21.23 -5.48 21.43
CA PRO A 383 22.42 -4.90 22.07
C PRO A 383 22.13 -4.45 23.50
N VAL A 384 23.11 -4.60 24.39
CA VAL A 384 22.99 -4.19 25.80
C VAL A 384 22.61 -2.71 25.91
N ASP A 385 23.37 -1.82 25.26
CA ASP A 385 23.13 -0.37 25.31
C ASP A 385 21.72 0.02 24.85
N PHE A 386 21.15 -0.70 23.87
CA PHE A 386 19.78 -0.45 23.43
C PHE A 386 18.79 -0.84 24.51
N VAL A 387 18.92 -2.02 25.10
CA VAL A 387 17.99 -2.46 26.15
C VAL A 387 18.10 -1.57 27.38
N ASP A 388 19.31 -1.21 27.78
CA ASP A 388 19.57 -0.35 28.93
C ASP A 388 19.00 1.07 28.75
N GLU A 389 18.91 1.59 27.52
CA GLU A 389 18.24 2.87 27.23
C GLU A 389 16.74 2.84 27.56
N TRP A 390 16.08 1.70 27.37
CA TRP A 390 14.63 1.53 27.63
C TRP A 390 14.33 1.07 29.05
N VAL A 391 15.30 0.45 29.74
CA VAL A 391 15.16 -0.06 31.09
C VAL A 391 15.47 1.08 32.08
N ASP A 392 14.44 1.86 32.40
CA ASP A 392 14.50 2.86 33.48
C ASP A 392 14.86 2.19 34.83
N SER A 393 15.36 2.99 35.76
CA SER A 393 15.79 2.60 37.11
C SER A 393 14.84 1.62 37.84
N GLN A 394 13.53 1.77 37.66
CA GLN A 394 12.51 0.87 38.23
C GLN A 394 12.52 -0.57 37.66
N TYR A 395 12.99 -0.78 36.43
CA TYR A 395 13.05 -2.08 35.76
C TYR A 395 14.44 -2.72 35.78
N LYS A 396 15.46 -1.96 36.19
CA LYS A 396 16.84 -2.42 36.24
C LYS A 396 17.03 -3.60 37.19
N VAL A 397 16.39 -3.56 38.36
CA VAL A 397 16.43 -4.66 39.34
C VAL A 397 15.84 -5.94 38.74
N GLY A 398 14.69 -5.84 38.05
CA GLY A 398 14.07 -6.98 37.38
C GLY A 398 14.95 -7.55 36.26
N LEU A 399 15.59 -6.70 35.46
CA LEU A 399 16.56 -7.15 34.45
C LEU A 399 17.74 -7.88 35.09
N GLU A 400 18.32 -7.32 36.16
CA GLU A 400 19.43 -7.96 36.90
C GLU A 400 19.03 -9.31 37.48
N ASP A 401 17.82 -9.44 38.01
CA ASP A 401 17.33 -10.71 38.56
C ASP A 401 17.04 -11.73 37.46
N TYR A 402 16.52 -11.30 36.30
CA TYR A 402 16.39 -12.17 35.13
C TYR A 402 17.73 -12.60 34.54
N LEU A 403 18.77 -11.76 34.63
CA LEU A 403 20.13 -12.15 34.27
C LEU A 403 20.70 -13.19 35.26
N LYS A 404 20.50 -12.99 36.57
CA LYS A 404 20.99 -13.93 37.60
C LYS A 404 20.30 -15.29 37.53
N THR A 405 19.00 -15.31 37.24
CA THR A 405 18.19 -16.55 37.15
C THR A 405 18.37 -17.28 35.82
N GLY A 406 19.01 -16.65 34.83
CA GLY A 406 19.21 -17.19 33.48
C GLY A 406 17.99 -17.03 32.55
N ALA A 407 16.92 -16.38 33.02
CA ALA A 407 15.75 -16.01 32.21
C ALA A 407 16.16 -15.12 31.01
N ILE A 408 17.17 -14.28 31.21
CA ILE A 408 17.85 -13.54 30.15
C ILE A 408 19.32 -13.93 30.15
N SER A 409 19.88 -14.11 28.96
CA SER A 409 21.30 -14.39 28.75
C SER A 409 22.01 -13.13 28.26
N SER A 410 23.29 -12.95 28.63
CA SER A 410 24.14 -11.88 28.10
C SER A 410 25.45 -12.46 27.58
N ASP A 411 25.86 -12.06 26.37
CA ASP A 411 27.19 -12.35 25.82
C ASP A 411 28.20 -11.18 26.04
N GLY A 412 27.80 -10.20 26.86
CA GLY A 412 28.54 -8.96 27.11
C GLY A 412 28.28 -7.85 26.09
N SER A 413 27.88 -8.20 24.85
CA SER A 413 27.52 -7.21 23.82
C SER A 413 26.01 -7.15 23.59
N ASN A 414 25.30 -8.26 23.81
CA ASN A 414 23.88 -8.44 23.57
C ASN A 414 23.21 -9.15 24.74
N TYR A 415 21.95 -8.81 24.97
CA TYR A 415 21.01 -9.65 25.68
C TYR A 415 20.27 -10.56 24.70
N SER A 416 19.96 -11.78 25.13
CA SER A 416 19.08 -12.69 24.41
C SER A 416 18.16 -13.49 25.32
N THR A 417 16.95 -13.74 24.84
CA THR A 417 15.98 -14.59 25.52
C THR A 417 15.07 -15.31 24.52
N VAL A 418 14.52 -16.43 24.95
CA VAL A 418 13.43 -17.14 24.28
C VAL A 418 12.21 -17.07 25.18
N LEU A 419 11.24 -16.25 24.79
CA LEU A 419 9.91 -16.23 25.39
C LEU A 419 9.11 -17.42 24.84
N GLU A 420 8.64 -18.29 25.71
CA GLU A 420 7.74 -19.39 25.36
C GLU A 420 6.49 -19.34 26.23
N LEU A 421 5.34 -19.18 25.57
CA LEU A 421 4.00 -19.29 26.14
C LEU A 421 3.39 -20.59 25.64
N ASN A 422 3.01 -21.46 26.58
CA ASN A 422 2.29 -22.69 26.30
C ASN A 422 1.10 -22.80 27.25
N ALA A 423 -0.10 -22.56 26.73
CA ALA A 423 -1.31 -22.37 27.52
C ALA A 423 -1.11 -21.32 28.61
N ASN A 424 -1.10 -21.72 29.89
CA ASN A 424 -0.97 -20.80 31.03
C ASN A 424 0.47 -20.67 31.55
N LYS A 425 1.44 -21.30 30.90
CA LYS A 425 2.84 -21.27 31.32
C LYS A 425 3.64 -20.28 30.48
N ILE A 426 4.25 -19.29 31.14
CA ILE A 426 5.17 -18.34 30.51
C ILE A 426 6.58 -18.65 31.00
N THR A 427 7.50 -18.84 30.06
CA THR A 427 8.91 -19.04 30.37
C THR A 427 9.81 -18.12 29.56
N LEU A 428 10.93 -17.73 30.16
CA LEU A 428 12.04 -17.05 29.50
C LEU A 428 13.26 -17.96 29.59
N ASN A 429 13.83 -18.38 28.46
CA ASN A 429 14.92 -19.37 28.42
C ASN A 429 14.61 -20.66 29.22
N GLY A 430 13.32 -21.03 29.33
CA GLY A 430 12.87 -22.18 30.11
C GLY A 430 12.68 -21.93 31.62
N VAL A 431 13.01 -20.74 32.13
CA VAL A 431 12.73 -20.29 33.50
C VAL A 431 11.27 -19.84 33.59
N ASP A 432 10.50 -20.42 34.51
CA ASP A 432 9.10 -20.05 34.74
C ASP A 432 9.00 -18.70 35.45
N ILE A 433 8.26 -17.76 34.87
CA ILE A 433 8.08 -16.39 35.41
C ILE A 433 6.63 -16.14 35.89
N ASN A 434 5.79 -17.17 35.93
CA ASN A 434 4.39 -17.04 36.36
C ASN A 434 4.23 -16.59 37.83
N SER A 435 5.23 -16.85 38.69
CA SER A 435 5.22 -16.43 40.10
C SER A 435 5.41 -14.92 40.26
N ASP A 436 6.25 -14.32 39.43
CA ASP A 436 6.64 -12.91 39.53
C ASP A 436 5.46 -11.99 39.13
N ILE A 437 4.59 -12.46 38.23
CA ILE A 437 3.36 -11.79 37.80
C ILE A 437 2.29 -11.81 38.91
N LYS A 438 2.30 -12.83 39.79
CA LYS A 438 1.31 -12.97 40.88
C LYS A 438 1.72 -12.28 42.17
N SER A 439 3.02 -12.02 42.39
CA SER A 439 3.55 -11.40 43.60
C SER A 439 3.34 -9.89 43.71
N GLU A 440 3.00 -9.19 42.62
CA GLU A 440 2.74 -7.73 42.67
C GLU A 440 1.32 -7.35 43.16
N VAL A 441 0.45 -8.32 43.44
CA VAL A 441 -0.93 -8.03 43.93
C VAL A 441 -0.98 -7.81 45.46
N SER A 442 0.12 -8.03 46.20
CA SER A 442 0.10 -7.95 47.67
C SER A 442 0.69 -6.69 48.30
N ASP A 443 1.26 -5.76 47.54
CA ASP A 443 1.74 -4.49 48.10
C ASP A 443 0.89 -3.30 47.60
N GLU A 444 -0.17 -3.02 48.38
CA GLU A 444 -0.95 -1.80 48.27
C GLU A 444 -0.07 -0.56 48.54
N LYS A 445 0.54 -0.01 47.48
CA LYS A 445 0.49 1.43 47.13
C LYS A 445 1.27 1.71 45.85
N SER A 446 0.54 2.28 44.91
CA SER A 446 0.98 2.89 43.66
C SER A 446 1.33 1.93 42.52
N VAL A 447 0.36 1.77 41.60
CA VAL A 447 0.40 2.22 40.20
C VAL A 447 -0.55 1.31 39.42
N LYS A 448 -1.61 1.86 38.84
CA LYS A 448 -2.39 1.17 37.79
C LYS A 448 -1.43 0.80 36.65
N LYS A 449 -1.16 -0.48 36.44
CA LYS A 449 -0.49 -0.99 35.24
C LYS A 449 -1.27 -2.18 34.68
N ASP A 450 -1.89 -1.91 33.53
CA ASP A 450 -2.62 -2.82 32.65
C ASP A 450 -1.68 -3.83 31.96
N LEU A 451 -1.11 -4.79 32.71
CA LEU A 451 -0.36 -5.90 32.12
C LEU A 451 -0.75 -7.28 32.68
N THR A 452 -1.98 -7.42 33.18
CA THR A 452 -2.63 -8.73 33.34
C THR A 452 -3.44 -9.02 32.08
N ILE A 453 -2.89 -9.86 31.19
CA ILE A 453 -3.75 -10.56 30.23
C ILE A 453 -4.45 -11.65 31.02
N ASP A 454 -5.63 -11.32 31.53
CA ASP A 454 -6.54 -12.31 32.08
C ASP A 454 -7.17 -13.08 30.92
N LEU A 455 -6.70 -14.33 30.72
CA LEU A 455 -7.18 -15.22 29.66
C LEU A 455 -8.67 -15.56 29.82
N ASP A 456 -9.24 -15.41 31.03
CA ASP A 456 -10.68 -15.61 31.25
C ASP A 456 -11.52 -14.38 30.81
N SER A 457 -10.87 -13.22 30.64
CA SER A 457 -11.49 -11.96 30.22
C SER A 457 -11.49 -11.69 28.70
N LEU A 458 -10.82 -12.53 27.91
CA LEU A 458 -10.83 -12.49 26.43
C LEU A 458 -11.97 -13.29 25.80
#